data_AF-A0A517MB25-F1
#
_entry.id   AF-A0A517MB25-F1
#
_cell.length_a   1.000
_cell.length_b   1.000
_cell.length_c   1.000
_cell.angle_alpha   90.00
_cell.angle_beta   90.00
_cell.angle_gamma   90.00
#
_symmetry.space_group_name_H-M   'P 1'
#
loop_
_entity.id
_entity.type
_entity.pdbx_description
1 polymer ?
#
loop_
_entity_poly.entity_id
_entity_poly.type
_entity_poly.pdbx_seq_one_letter_code
_entity_poly.pdbx_strand_id
1 'polypeptide(L)'
;MTIPLPPAIGSQVAFLFYESVSLALHQKMKRLSPALLLCAAVLLLSQIGCGPADPRGQNVSGSVTFKGAPVQMGDIQFLPKSGNPGPAGSAKIINGKYDTAAEGGKGTVGGPHEVIINGFDGKAEPDAELPLGKPLFSDYKVELDIPTEGDGMTKDFDVTDKK
;
A
#
# COMPACT_ATOMS: atom_id res chain seq x y z
N MET A 1 17.83 -15.96 31.54
CA MET A 1 18.38 -16.02 30.16
C MET A 1 17.97 -14.73 29.46
N THR A 2 18.81 -13.71 29.56
CA THR A 2 18.63 -12.38 28.96
C THR A 2 19.65 -12.26 27.85
N ILE A 3 19.19 -12.16 26.61
CA ILE A 3 20.03 -11.95 25.43
C ILE A 3 20.39 -10.46 25.39
N PRO A 4 21.67 -10.06 25.48
CA PRO A 4 22.05 -8.66 25.34
C PRO A 4 22.00 -8.23 23.86
N LEU A 5 21.41 -7.06 23.63
CA LEU A 5 21.31 -6.35 22.35
C LEU A 5 22.71 -5.89 21.88
N PRO A 6 23.07 -5.98 20.59
CA PRO A 6 24.32 -5.41 20.08
C PRO A 6 24.29 -3.87 20.07
N PRO A 7 25.45 -3.20 20.25
CA PRO A 7 25.56 -1.75 20.27
C PRO A 7 25.37 -1.14 18.86
N ALA A 8 24.64 -0.01 18.82
CA ALA A 8 24.47 0.84 17.64
C ALA A 8 25.81 1.50 17.27
N ILE A 9 26.56 0.84 16.38
CA ILE A 9 27.80 1.36 15.78
C ILE A 9 27.44 1.81 14.37
N GLY A 10 27.52 3.12 14.08
CA GLY A 10 27.58 3.55 12.67
C GLY A 10 27.05 4.93 12.26
N SER A 11 26.53 5.77 13.17
CA SER A 11 25.98 7.08 12.72
C SER A 11 27.06 8.16 12.50
N GLN A 12 28.17 8.15 13.26
CA GLN A 12 29.21 9.20 13.16
C GLN A 12 30.11 9.09 11.93
N VAL A 13 30.39 7.89 11.43
CA VAL A 13 31.28 7.71 10.26
C VAL A 13 30.59 8.13 8.96
N ALA A 14 29.26 7.90 8.86
CA ALA A 14 28.46 8.34 7.73
C ALA A 14 28.38 9.87 7.64
N PHE A 15 28.28 10.57 8.77
CA PHE A 15 28.22 12.04 8.81
C PHE A 15 29.52 12.71 8.32
N LEU A 16 30.69 12.16 8.66
CA LEU A 16 31.98 12.73 8.25
C LEU A 16 32.32 12.44 6.78
N PHE A 17 31.88 11.29 6.26
CA PHE A 17 31.94 11.03 4.82
C PHE A 17 31.03 11.98 4.03
N TYR A 18 29.84 12.29 4.56
CA TYR A 18 28.89 13.20 3.90
C TYR A 18 29.40 14.64 3.80
N GLU A 19 29.98 15.18 4.88
CA GLU A 19 30.60 16.51 4.89
C GLU A 19 31.76 16.62 3.88
N SER A 20 32.62 15.60 3.81
CA SER A 20 33.77 15.59 2.90
C SER A 20 33.36 15.50 1.42
N VAL A 21 32.30 14.75 1.11
CA VAL A 21 31.72 14.70 -0.26
C VAL A 21 31.02 16.03 -0.59
N SER A 22 30.31 16.63 0.36
CA SER A 22 29.61 17.91 0.19
C SER A 22 30.58 19.08 -0.10
N LEU A 23 31.75 19.11 0.56
CA LEU A 23 32.76 20.13 0.33
C LEU A 23 33.49 19.94 -1.01
N ALA A 24 33.76 18.69 -1.41
CA ALA A 24 34.43 18.38 -2.68
C ALA A 24 33.53 18.67 -3.91
N LEU A 25 32.20 18.54 -3.79
CA LEU A 25 31.25 18.91 -4.84
C LEU A 25 31.16 20.43 -5.04
N HIS A 26 31.26 21.24 -3.99
CA HIS A 26 31.13 22.70 -4.10
C HIS A 26 32.27 23.37 -4.89
N GLN A 27 33.46 22.77 -4.94
CA GLN A 27 34.62 23.42 -5.54
C GLN A 27 34.70 23.26 -7.08
N LYS A 28 34.15 22.18 -7.63
CA LYS A 28 34.10 21.94 -9.09
C LYS A 28 32.84 22.47 -9.78
N MET A 29 31.76 22.76 -9.03
CA MET A 29 30.50 23.29 -9.58
C MET A 29 30.51 24.79 -9.90
N LYS A 30 31.59 25.53 -9.60
CA LYS A 30 31.65 26.98 -9.91
C LYS A 30 31.89 27.31 -11.40
N ARG A 31 32.03 26.30 -12.26
CA ARG A 31 32.25 26.46 -13.72
C ARG A 31 31.31 25.62 -14.58
N LEU A 32 30.21 25.12 -14.02
CA LEU A 32 29.25 24.31 -14.76
C LEU A 32 27.94 25.09 -14.87
N SER A 33 27.51 25.31 -16.11
CA SER A 33 26.35 26.12 -16.48
C SER A 33 25.09 25.63 -15.74
N PRO A 34 24.23 26.53 -15.21
CA PRO A 34 23.03 26.15 -14.45
C PRO A 34 22.05 25.26 -15.24
N ALA A 35 22.13 25.26 -16.58
CA ALA A 35 21.37 24.37 -17.45
C ALA A 35 21.78 22.88 -17.34
N LEU A 36 23.06 22.59 -17.07
CA LEU A 36 23.57 21.21 -17.01
C LEU A 36 23.19 20.50 -15.70
N LEU A 37 23.13 21.27 -14.60
CA LEU A 37 22.66 20.78 -13.29
C LEU A 37 21.17 20.43 -13.31
N LEU A 38 20.35 21.16 -14.08
CA LEU A 38 18.92 20.90 -14.21
C LEU A 38 18.63 19.59 -14.97
N CYS A 39 19.36 19.32 -16.06
CA CYS A 39 19.21 18.07 -16.82
C CYS A 39 19.63 16.82 -16.03
N ALA A 40 20.67 16.91 -15.21
CA ALA A 40 21.11 15.80 -14.37
C ALA A 40 20.07 15.46 -13.28
N ALA A 41 19.41 16.47 -12.71
CA ALA A 41 18.36 16.27 -11.71
C ALA A 41 17.11 15.57 -12.30
N VAL A 42 16.74 15.86 -13.55
CA VAL A 42 15.62 15.20 -14.24
C VAL A 42 15.91 13.73 -14.54
N LEU A 43 17.15 13.38 -14.88
CA LEU A 43 17.55 12.00 -15.19
C LEU A 43 17.62 11.09 -13.94
N LEU A 44 17.80 11.64 -12.75
CA LEU A 44 17.80 10.87 -11.49
C LEU A 44 16.39 10.54 -10.98
N LEU A 45 15.36 11.27 -11.41
CA LEU A 45 13.96 11.04 -11.02
C LEU A 45 13.27 9.92 -11.83
N SER A 46 13.83 9.48 -12.96
CA SER A 46 13.22 8.46 -13.82
C SER A 46 13.52 7.01 -13.42
N GLN A 47 14.32 6.79 -12.36
CA GLN A 47 14.68 5.44 -11.88
C GLN A 47 13.74 4.92 -10.77
N ILE A 48 12.67 5.66 -10.43
CA ILE A 48 11.68 5.23 -9.43
C ILE A 48 10.49 4.63 -10.17
N GLY A 49 10.52 3.33 -10.46
CA GLY A 49 9.30 2.63 -10.89
C GLY A 49 9.51 1.47 -11.85
N CYS A 50 10.26 0.46 -11.44
CA CYS A 50 10.08 -0.88 -11.97
C CYS A 50 10.53 -1.85 -10.86
N GLY A 51 9.59 -2.18 -9.98
CA GLY A 51 9.79 -3.25 -9.02
C GLY A 51 9.62 -4.62 -9.70
N PRO A 52 10.22 -5.68 -9.14
CA PRO A 52 10.00 -7.03 -9.62
C PRO A 52 8.55 -7.46 -9.33
N ALA A 53 7.89 -7.99 -10.36
CA ALA A 53 6.52 -8.49 -10.28
C ALA A 53 6.36 -9.53 -9.15
N ASP A 54 5.36 -9.31 -8.28
CA ASP A 54 5.06 -10.20 -7.16
C ASP A 54 4.43 -11.52 -7.67
N PRO A 55 4.98 -12.70 -7.33
CA PRO A 55 4.41 -13.99 -7.72
C PRO A 55 3.00 -14.24 -7.15
N ARG A 56 2.52 -13.43 -6.20
CA ARG A 56 1.17 -13.50 -5.61
C ARG A 56 0.09 -12.82 -6.47
N GLY A 57 0.47 -12.19 -7.59
CA GLY A 57 -0.44 -11.47 -8.48
C GLY A 57 -0.39 -9.96 -8.25
N GLN A 58 -1.41 -9.26 -8.75
CA GLN A 58 -1.58 -7.82 -8.56
C GLN A 58 -2.05 -7.55 -7.13
N ASN A 59 -1.24 -6.79 -6.40
CA ASN A 59 -1.54 -6.41 -5.03
C ASN A 59 -2.32 -5.10 -5.01
N VAL A 60 -3.46 -5.08 -4.33
CA VAL A 60 -4.20 -3.87 -4.02
C VAL A 60 -4.08 -3.54 -2.54
N SER A 61 -3.83 -2.27 -2.25
CA SER A 61 -3.77 -1.73 -0.89
C SER A 61 -4.53 -0.41 -0.79
N GLY A 62 -4.85 0.02 0.42
CA GLY A 62 -5.45 1.33 0.63
C GLY A 62 -6.18 1.44 1.96
N SER A 63 -7.14 2.35 1.99
CA SER A 63 -7.97 2.61 3.17
C SER A 63 -9.47 2.57 2.89
N VAL A 64 -10.24 2.25 3.92
CA VAL A 64 -11.70 2.21 3.90
C VAL A 64 -12.24 3.08 5.03
N THR A 65 -13.01 4.08 4.66
CA THR A 65 -13.73 4.96 5.59
C THR A 65 -15.23 4.79 5.44
N PHE A 66 -15.96 5.04 6.52
CA PHE A 66 -17.41 5.09 6.56
C PHE A 66 -17.84 6.30 7.38
N LYS A 67 -18.61 7.21 6.78
CA LYS A 67 -19.07 8.47 7.42
C LYS A 67 -17.92 9.29 8.01
N GLY A 68 -16.78 9.32 7.33
CA GLY A 68 -15.57 10.04 7.76
C GLY A 68 -14.77 9.34 8.89
N ALA A 69 -15.18 8.16 9.36
CA ALA A 69 -14.45 7.36 10.33
C ALA A 69 -13.82 6.12 9.67
N PRO A 70 -12.62 5.67 10.09
CA PRO A 70 -12.04 4.43 9.58
C PRO A 70 -12.83 3.21 10.04
N VAL A 71 -13.05 2.27 9.12
CA VAL A 71 -13.72 0.99 9.42
C VAL A 71 -12.80 0.13 10.30
N GLN A 72 -13.22 -0.19 11.52
CA GLN A 72 -12.35 -0.84 12.50
C GLN A 72 -11.98 -2.26 12.10
N MET A 73 -12.96 -3.05 11.68
CA MET A 73 -12.79 -4.43 11.22
C MET A 73 -13.62 -4.67 9.96
N GLY A 74 -13.13 -5.49 9.05
CA GLY A 74 -13.86 -5.80 7.83
C GLY A 74 -13.14 -6.77 6.89
N ASP A 75 -13.77 -7.02 5.77
CA ASP A 75 -13.20 -7.75 4.65
C ASP A 75 -13.46 -7.03 3.34
N ILE A 76 -12.50 -7.15 2.44
CA ILE A 76 -12.58 -6.65 1.07
C ILE A 76 -12.24 -7.79 0.13
N GLN A 77 -13.05 -7.96 -0.91
CA GLN A 77 -12.89 -8.99 -1.93
C GLN A 77 -12.83 -8.34 -3.30
N PHE A 78 -11.92 -8.84 -4.13
CA PHE A 78 -11.73 -8.42 -5.51
C PHE A 78 -12.13 -9.58 -6.40
N LEU A 79 -13.35 -9.52 -6.96
CA LEU A 79 -13.92 -10.56 -7.80
C LEU A 79 -13.74 -10.18 -9.27
N PRO A 80 -12.98 -10.96 -10.07
CA PRO A 80 -12.84 -10.69 -11.49
C PRO A 80 -14.18 -10.79 -12.22
N LYS A 81 -14.48 -9.83 -13.10
CA LYS A 81 -15.74 -9.82 -13.88
C LYS A 81 -15.71 -10.86 -15.01
N SER A 82 -16.88 -11.17 -15.56
CA SER A 82 -17.00 -12.01 -16.77
C SER A 82 -16.12 -11.48 -17.89
N GLY A 83 -15.29 -12.34 -18.48
CA GLY A 83 -14.27 -11.97 -19.48
C GLY A 83 -12.88 -11.71 -18.91
N ASN A 84 -12.69 -11.70 -17.58
CA ASN A 84 -11.39 -11.59 -16.92
C ASN A 84 -11.14 -12.78 -15.97
N PRO A 85 -10.93 -14.01 -16.47
CA PRO A 85 -10.79 -15.17 -15.61
C PRO A 85 -9.52 -15.12 -14.76
N GLY A 86 -9.63 -15.43 -13.47
CA GLY A 86 -8.48 -15.48 -12.57
C GLY A 86 -8.85 -15.75 -11.12
N PRO A 87 -7.86 -15.96 -10.24
CA PRO A 87 -8.08 -16.01 -8.80
C PRO A 87 -8.68 -14.69 -8.29
N ALA A 88 -9.72 -14.79 -7.47
CA ALA A 88 -10.18 -13.67 -6.66
C ALA A 88 -9.13 -13.29 -5.62
N GLY A 89 -9.00 -11.98 -5.39
CA GLY A 89 -8.20 -11.40 -4.32
C GLY A 89 -9.04 -11.10 -3.08
N SER A 90 -8.38 -11.02 -1.93
CA SER A 90 -9.03 -10.71 -0.66
C SER A 90 -8.06 -10.09 0.33
N ALA A 91 -8.56 -9.22 1.19
CA ALA A 91 -7.80 -8.71 2.34
C ALA A 91 -8.72 -8.45 3.53
N LYS A 92 -8.14 -8.46 4.73
CA LYS A 92 -8.81 -7.97 5.93
C LYS A 92 -8.67 -6.45 6.00
N ILE A 93 -9.71 -5.79 6.48
CA ILE A 93 -9.68 -4.38 6.83
C ILE A 93 -9.43 -4.32 8.34
N ILE A 94 -8.38 -3.63 8.74
CA ILE A 94 -8.01 -3.43 10.14
C ILE A 94 -7.70 -1.95 10.32
N ASN A 95 -8.42 -1.27 11.22
CA ASN A 95 -8.26 0.16 11.49
C ASN A 95 -8.33 1.01 10.21
N GLY A 96 -9.23 0.66 9.31
CA GLY A 96 -9.48 1.34 8.05
C GLY A 96 -8.40 1.09 7.00
N LYS A 97 -7.44 0.17 7.20
CA LYS A 97 -6.41 -0.17 6.22
C LYS A 97 -6.61 -1.59 5.71
N TYR A 98 -6.33 -1.80 4.44
CA TYR A 98 -6.28 -3.13 3.83
C TYR A 98 -5.06 -3.26 2.93
N ASP A 99 -4.54 -4.47 2.83
CA ASP A 99 -3.45 -4.82 1.93
C ASP A 99 -3.55 -6.30 1.57
N THR A 100 -3.65 -6.59 0.28
CA THR A 100 -3.69 -7.97 -0.25
C THR A 100 -2.34 -8.67 -0.20
N ALA A 101 -1.24 -7.94 -0.06
CA ALA A 101 0.10 -8.47 0.15
C ALA A 101 0.38 -8.80 1.64
N ALA A 102 -0.46 -8.33 2.56
CA ALA A 102 -0.31 -8.58 3.99
C ALA A 102 -0.68 -10.03 4.37
N GLU A 103 -0.38 -10.40 5.62
CA GLU A 103 -0.68 -11.73 6.14
C GLU A 103 -2.19 -12.04 6.08
N GLY A 104 -2.52 -13.20 5.53
CA GLY A 104 -3.92 -13.62 5.29
C GLY A 104 -4.60 -12.90 4.11
N GLY A 105 -3.89 -12.01 3.42
CA GLY A 105 -4.30 -11.44 2.15
C GLY A 105 -3.99 -12.33 0.95
N LYS A 106 -4.64 -12.04 -0.18
CA LYS A 106 -4.41 -12.68 -1.46
C LYS A 106 -4.54 -11.65 -2.58
N GLY A 107 -3.50 -11.56 -3.41
CA GLY A 107 -3.53 -10.76 -4.64
C GLY A 107 -4.52 -11.32 -5.68
N THR A 108 -4.82 -10.51 -6.69
CA THR A 108 -5.75 -10.87 -7.77
C THR A 108 -5.08 -10.73 -9.14
N VAL A 109 -5.79 -11.07 -10.21
CA VAL A 109 -5.36 -10.73 -11.58
C VAL A 109 -5.59 -9.25 -11.87
N GLY A 110 -4.90 -8.70 -12.86
CA GLY A 110 -5.27 -7.38 -13.39
C GLY A 110 -6.56 -7.43 -14.21
N GLY A 111 -7.11 -6.27 -14.54
CA GLY A 111 -8.32 -6.08 -15.35
C GLY A 111 -9.56 -5.71 -14.54
N PRO A 112 -10.77 -5.85 -15.13
CA PRO A 112 -12.03 -5.42 -14.50
C PRO A 112 -12.46 -6.35 -13.36
N HIS A 113 -12.78 -5.74 -12.21
CA HIS A 113 -13.22 -6.42 -10.99
C HIS A 113 -14.49 -5.76 -10.42
N GLU A 114 -15.32 -6.57 -9.77
CA GLU A 114 -16.28 -6.11 -8.76
C GLU A 114 -15.62 -6.22 -7.38
N VAL A 115 -15.55 -5.09 -6.68
CA VAL A 115 -15.01 -5.02 -5.33
C VAL A 115 -16.19 -5.06 -4.36
N ILE A 116 -16.14 -5.99 -3.41
CA ILE A 116 -17.14 -6.12 -2.35
C ILE A 116 -16.48 -5.79 -1.03
N ILE A 117 -17.08 -4.86 -0.28
CA ILE A 117 -16.56 -4.40 1.01
C ILE A 117 -17.63 -4.63 2.08
N ASN A 118 -17.22 -5.29 3.16
CA ASN A 118 -18.00 -5.47 4.38
C ASN A 118 -17.28 -4.79 5.55
N GLY A 119 -17.99 -3.98 6.31
CA GLY A 119 -17.43 -3.22 7.42
C GLY A 119 -18.15 -3.48 8.73
N PHE A 120 -17.39 -3.62 9.82
CA PHE A 120 -17.86 -3.86 11.17
C PHE A 120 -17.24 -2.85 12.16
N ASP A 121 -17.91 -2.66 13.28
CA ASP A 121 -17.47 -1.72 14.33
C ASP A 121 -16.27 -2.23 15.15
N GLY A 122 -15.85 -3.49 14.94
CA GLY A 122 -14.70 -4.09 15.61
C GLY A 122 -14.94 -4.42 17.09
N LYS A 123 -16.17 -4.26 17.58
CA LYS A 123 -16.55 -4.67 18.94
C LYS A 123 -16.85 -6.16 18.97
N ALA A 124 -15.82 -6.95 18.69
CA ALA A 124 -15.87 -8.40 18.74
C ALA A 124 -16.11 -8.86 20.18
N GLU A 125 -17.19 -9.60 20.40
CA GLU A 125 -17.41 -10.31 21.65
C GLU A 125 -17.19 -11.80 21.42
N PRO A 126 -16.29 -12.46 22.19
CA PRO A 126 -15.94 -13.87 21.97
C PRO A 126 -17.12 -14.85 22.07
N ASP A 127 -18.13 -14.49 22.86
CA ASP A 127 -19.32 -15.30 23.11
C ASP A 127 -20.52 -14.88 22.23
N ALA A 128 -20.34 -13.90 21.35
CA ALA A 128 -21.40 -13.43 20.46
C ALA A 128 -21.36 -14.13 19.10
N GLU A 129 -22.54 -14.24 18.47
CA GLU A 129 -22.69 -14.79 17.12
C GLU A 129 -21.93 -13.99 16.05
N LEU A 130 -21.52 -12.75 16.36
CA LEU A 130 -20.82 -11.84 15.45
C LEU A 130 -19.37 -11.60 15.93
N PRO A 131 -18.41 -12.44 15.52
CA PRO A 131 -17.03 -12.40 16.02
C PRO A 131 -16.23 -11.17 15.56
N LEU A 132 -16.80 -10.33 14.68
CA LEU A 132 -16.18 -9.08 14.19
C LEU A 132 -16.88 -7.82 14.72
N GLY A 133 -17.93 -7.97 15.53
CA GLY A 133 -18.78 -6.89 16.01
C GLY A 133 -20.00 -6.62 15.11
N LYS A 134 -20.65 -5.47 15.31
CA LYS A 134 -21.87 -5.11 14.56
C LYS A 134 -21.51 -4.61 13.16
N PRO A 135 -22.26 -5.00 12.11
CA PRO A 135 -22.04 -4.47 10.77
C PRO A 135 -22.33 -2.96 10.75
N LEU A 136 -21.38 -2.20 10.20
CA LEU A 136 -21.53 -0.78 9.85
C LEU A 136 -22.27 -0.66 8.51
N PHE A 137 -21.89 -1.53 7.56
CA PHE A 137 -22.49 -1.72 6.25
C PHE A 137 -22.07 -3.10 5.72
N SER A 138 -22.84 -3.64 4.77
CA SER A 138 -22.54 -4.89 4.08
C SER A 138 -22.75 -4.72 2.57
N ASP A 139 -22.06 -5.52 1.77
CA ASP A 139 -22.22 -5.56 0.31
C ASP A 139 -22.04 -4.20 -0.37
N TYR A 140 -21.12 -3.36 0.11
CA TYR A 140 -20.75 -2.17 -0.64
C TYR A 140 -19.98 -2.61 -1.89
N LYS A 141 -20.62 -2.46 -3.05
CA LYS A 141 -20.11 -2.92 -4.33
C LYS A 141 -19.67 -1.76 -5.21
N VAL A 142 -18.46 -1.86 -5.75
CA VAL A 142 -17.93 -0.90 -6.72
C VAL A 142 -17.15 -1.62 -7.80
N GLU A 143 -17.20 -1.09 -9.01
CA GLU A 143 -16.37 -1.59 -10.10
C GLU A 143 -15.01 -0.91 -10.06
N LEU A 144 -13.95 -1.70 -10.20
CA LEU A 144 -12.57 -1.23 -10.23
C LEU A 144 -11.83 -1.94 -11.35
N ASP A 145 -11.06 -1.19 -12.13
CA ASP A 145 -10.11 -1.76 -13.09
C ASP A 145 -8.73 -1.77 -12.45
N ILE A 146 -8.16 -2.95 -12.28
CA ILE A 146 -6.85 -3.16 -11.65
C ILE A 146 -5.80 -3.18 -12.77
N PRO A 147 -4.69 -2.43 -12.65
CA PRO A 147 -3.63 -2.48 -13.65
C PRO A 147 -3.16 -3.91 -13.94
N THR A 148 -3.04 -4.25 -15.23
CA THR A 148 -2.51 -5.56 -15.67
C THR A 148 -0.99 -5.63 -15.60
N GLU A 149 -0.34 -4.48 -15.48
CA GLU A 149 1.11 -4.33 -15.43
C GLU A 149 1.52 -3.56 -14.18
N GLY A 150 2.71 -3.85 -13.68
CA GLY A 150 3.26 -3.26 -12.45
C GLY A 150 3.06 -4.12 -11.21
N ASP A 151 3.37 -3.53 -10.06
CA ASP A 151 3.42 -4.20 -8.75
C ASP A 151 2.08 -4.12 -7.98
N GLY A 152 1.04 -3.57 -8.61
CA GLY A 152 -0.28 -3.39 -8.00
C GLY A 152 -0.87 -1.98 -8.08
N MET A 153 -1.77 -1.66 -7.16
CA MET A 153 -2.49 -0.39 -7.07
C MET A 153 -2.79 0.03 -5.63
N THR A 154 -2.78 1.33 -5.36
CA THR A 154 -3.38 1.90 -4.14
C THR A 154 -4.76 2.49 -4.43
N LYS A 155 -5.79 2.07 -3.69
CA LYS A 155 -7.16 2.57 -3.83
C LYS A 155 -7.84 2.80 -2.48
N ASP A 156 -8.22 4.03 -2.21
CA ASP A 156 -9.06 4.34 -1.05
C ASP A 156 -10.55 4.25 -1.40
N PHE A 157 -11.35 3.80 -0.44
CA PHE A 157 -12.79 3.67 -0.54
C PHE A 157 -13.47 4.50 0.55
N ASP A 158 -14.24 5.50 0.14
CA ASP A 158 -15.15 6.20 1.02
C ASP A 158 -16.56 5.59 0.89
N VAL A 159 -16.90 4.75 1.86
CA VAL A 159 -18.18 4.08 1.92
C VAL A 159 -19.22 5.06 2.44
N THR A 160 -20.17 5.35 1.58
CA THR A 160 -21.36 6.12 1.92
C THR A 160 -22.54 5.17 2.03
N ASP A 161 -23.56 5.54 2.82
CA ASP A 161 -24.84 4.83 2.85
C ASP A 161 -25.47 4.92 1.46
N LYS A 162 -25.09 4.04 0.52
CA LYS A 162 -25.83 3.87 -0.72
C LYS A 162 -27.10 3.11 -0.38
N LYS A 163 -28.21 3.82 -0.52
CA LYS A 163 -29.60 3.33 -0.47
C LYS A 163 -29.84 2.17 -1.44
#